data_AF-A0A497J2U0-F1
#
_entry.id   AF-A0A497J2U0-F1
#
_cell.length_a   1.000
_cell.length_b   1.000
_cell.length_c   1.000
_cell.angle_alpha   90.00
_cell.angle_beta   90.00
_cell.angle_gamma   90.00
#
_symmetry.space_group_name_H-M   'P 1'
#
loop_
_entity.id
_entity.type
_entity.pdbx_description
1 polymer ?
#
loop_
_entity_poly.entity_id
_entity_poly.type
_entity_poly.pdbx_seq_one_letter_code
_entity_poly.pdbx_strand_id
1 'polypeptide(L)'
;MKAARSKTSSTAVRPVPTKLIVLLLIFLHLTPVWLFKYFPTQDGSTHLHTAQVMKDYHKPEYTKFREYYKYNLSPFPNRAAQALLIPLMYLFPTLIAEKILVTIYAFLLPLSVMYLIESVNGRRPPPLIPSLLSLMFIHNFLLYMGFYSFVLSLPLYFFSLGYWWRNRRKLRIKQFLILNSLLFATYFSHLVSYTLSLFSITFLALIYFAVESLKGRDVKRYLSSIGGFGFTVASLAPSFALMCFYLRRSGIGRGYTPIRKLIEGLFPIETLYYISSSQKIIAYPVTILLLFLFLYTLWREKLRLRGNVLEINLTERDYFLTLSLAALVIYLASPSSMARGGFINNRLILYPPLLLLPWLSDRYNPILKRIIAGFIV
;
A
#
# COMPACT_ATOMS: atom_id res chain seq x y z
N MET A 1 20.60 6.09 65.41
CA MET A 1 19.38 6.04 64.58
C MET A 1 19.76 6.19 63.10
N LYS A 2 19.79 5.08 62.34
CA LYS A 2 19.97 5.09 60.87
C LYS A 2 18.58 5.12 60.24
N ALA A 3 18.23 6.23 59.58
CA ALA A 3 17.01 6.32 58.80
C ALA A 3 17.16 5.54 57.49
N ALA A 4 16.37 4.48 57.34
CA ALA A 4 16.26 3.70 56.11
C ALA A 4 15.49 4.51 55.06
N ARG A 5 16.16 4.86 53.94
CA ARG A 5 15.49 5.37 52.74
C ARG A 5 14.77 4.22 52.06
N SER A 6 13.45 4.20 52.11
CA SER A 6 12.64 3.30 51.28
C SER A 6 12.79 3.69 49.80
N LYS A 7 13.44 2.82 49.02
CA LYS A 7 13.35 2.86 47.55
C LYS A 7 11.99 2.30 47.14
N THR A 8 11.00 3.16 46.96
CA THR A 8 9.79 2.79 46.21
C THR A 8 10.16 2.72 44.73
N SER A 9 10.50 1.51 44.27
CA SER A 9 10.63 1.23 42.84
C SER A 9 9.24 1.27 42.21
N SER A 10 8.87 2.39 41.58
CA SER A 10 7.71 2.39 40.71
C SER A 10 8.01 1.44 39.55
N THR A 11 7.24 0.36 39.45
CA THR A 11 7.30 -0.57 38.33
C THR A 11 6.75 0.17 37.11
N ALA A 12 7.62 0.86 36.38
CA ALA A 12 7.25 1.50 35.12
C ALA A 12 6.74 0.42 34.16
N VAL A 13 5.42 0.41 33.94
CA VAL A 13 4.77 -0.49 32.99
C VAL A 13 5.36 -0.21 31.61
N ARG A 14 6.02 -1.21 31.02
CA ARG A 14 6.60 -1.07 29.67
C ARG A 14 5.46 -0.78 28.68
N PRO A 15 5.60 0.24 27.81
CA PRO A 15 4.57 0.53 26.82
C PRO A 15 4.41 -0.65 25.87
N VAL A 16 3.15 -1.01 25.57
CA VAL A 16 2.82 -2.08 24.63
C VAL A 16 3.38 -1.73 23.23
N PRO A 17 4.09 -2.65 22.54
CA PRO A 17 4.61 -2.40 21.21
C PRO A 17 3.49 -2.08 20.20
N THR A 18 3.67 -1.04 19.37
CA THR A 18 2.71 -0.65 18.33
C THR A 18 2.31 -1.81 17.42
N LYS A 19 3.25 -2.68 17.06
CA LYS A 19 2.99 -3.89 16.27
C LYS A 19 1.97 -4.82 16.92
N LEU A 20 2.03 -4.98 18.24
CA LEU A 20 1.10 -5.84 18.96
C LEU A 20 -0.30 -5.23 18.98
N ILE A 21 -0.41 -3.91 19.21
CA ILE A 21 -1.69 -3.19 19.15
C ILE A 21 -2.33 -3.34 17.76
N VAL A 22 -1.57 -3.08 16.70
CA VAL A 22 -2.06 -3.23 15.32
C VAL A 22 -2.47 -4.67 15.05
N LEU A 23 -1.67 -5.66 15.47
CA LEU A 23 -1.98 -7.07 15.29
C LEU A 23 -3.32 -7.46 15.93
N LEU A 24 -3.55 -7.03 17.18
CA LEU A 24 -4.82 -7.28 17.89
C LEU A 24 -6.01 -6.63 17.16
N LEU A 25 -5.83 -5.39 16.66
CA LEU A 25 -6.89 -4.70 15.93
C LEU A 25 -7.16 -5.31 14.56
N ILE A 26 -6.18 -5.93 13.89
CA ILE A 26 -6.42 -6.71 12.67
C ILE A 26 -7.39 -7.87 12.97
N PHE A 27 -7.20 -8.60 14.08
CA PHE A 27 -8.14 -9.66 14.47
C PHE A 27 -9.55 -9.11 14.69
N LEU A 28 -9.69 -7.93 15.30
CA LEU A 28 -11.00 -7.28 15.42
C LEU A 28 -11.61 -6.97 14.04
N HIS A 29 -10.81 -6.45 13.09
CA HIS A 29 -11.26 -6.18 11.71
C HIS A 29 -11.65 -7.44 10.93
N LEU A 30 -11.14 -8.61 11.33
CA LEU A 30 -11.47 -9.90 10.75
C LEU A 30 -12.75 -10.51 11.30
N THR A 31 -13.27 -9.99 12.42
CA THR A 31 -14.54 -10.44 13.00
C THR A 31 -15.67 -10.52 11.97
N PRO A 32 -16.00 -9.47 11.19
CA PRO A 32 -17.07 -9.58 10.19
C PRO A 32 -16.78 -10.59 9.08
N VAL A 33 -15.51 -10.86 8.75
CA VAL A 33 -15.14 -11.84 7.71
C VAL A 33 -15.48 -13.26 8.16
N TRP A 34 -15.23 -13.58 9.44
CA TRP A 34 -15.40 -14.93 9.97
C TRP A 34 -16.76 -15.16 10.61
N LEU A 35 -17.40 -14.13 11.15
CA LEU A 35 -18.69 -14.21 11.85
C LEU A 35 -19.84 -14.62 10.93
N PHE A 36 -19.89 -14.11 9.69
CA PHE A 36 -20.96 -14.41 8.75
C PHE A 36 -20.62 -15.58 7.84
N LYS A 37 -21.63 -16.33 7.38
CA LYS A 37 -21.43 -17.48 6.47
C LYS A 37 -20.73 -17.09 5.17
N TYR A 38 -21.15 -15.98 4.56
CA TYR A 38 -20.62 -15.47 3.30
C TYR A 38 -19.90 -14.14 3.53
N PHE A 39 -18.77 -13.95 2.86
CA PHE A 39 -18.14 -12.64 2.77
C PHE A 39 -18.79 -11.88 1.61
N PRO A 40 -19.41 -10.70 1.84
CA PRO A 40 -20.34 -10.10 0.88
C PRO A 40 -19.60 -9.36 -0.23
N THR A 41 -19.06 -10.09 -1.20
CA THR A 41 -18.41 -9.50 -2.38
C THR A 41 -19.22 -9.64 -3.64
N GLN A 42 -19.05 -8.68 -4.56
CA GLN A 42 -19.72 -8.69 -5.85
C GLN A 42 -19.11 -9.76 -6.79
N ASP A 43 -17.80 -9.69 -7.06
CA ASP A 43 -17.14 -10.59 -8.02
C ASP A 43 -16.48 -11.82 -7.37
N GLY A 44 -16.50 -11.98 -6.04
CA GLY A 44 -15.81 -13.08 -5.37
C GLY A 44 -16.30 -14.46 -5.80
N SER A 45 -17.61 -14.61 -6.01
CA SER A 45 -18.21 -15.85 -6.54
C SER A 45 -17.64 -16.23 -7.91
N THR A 46 -17.38 -15.25 -8.79
CA THR A 46 -16.75 -15.46 -10.10
C THR A 46 -15.32 -15.95 -9.97
N HIS A 47 -14.56 -15.40 -9.01
CA HIS A 47 -13.20 -15.85 -8.72
C HIS A 47 -13.18 -17.29 -8.19
N LEU A 48 -14.10 -17.63 -7.28
CA LEU A 48 -14.23 -18.98 -6.73
C LEU A 48 -14.66 -19.98 -7.81
N HIS A 49 -15.62 -19.62 -8.66
CA HIS A 49 -16.04 -20.45 -9.79
C HIS A 49 -14.86 -20.71 -10.74
N THR A 50 -14.13 -19.67 -11.13
CA THR A 50 -12.96 -19.80 -12.01
C THR A 50 -11.89 -20.69 -11.38
N ALA A 51 -11.61 -20.51 -10.09
CA ALA A 51 -10.64 -21.34 -9.37
C ALA A 51 -11.12 -22.80 -9.28
N GLN A 52 -12.41 -23.06 -9.07
CA GLN A 52 -12.97 -24.41 -9.07
C GLN A 52 -12.80 -25.08 -10.44
N VAL A 53 -13.17 -24.40 -11.54
CA VAL A 53 -13.00 -24.92 -12.90
C VAL A 53 -11.53 -25.23 -13.16
N MET A 54 -10.60 -24.34 -12.80
CA MET A 54 -9.17 -24.56 -12.99
C MET A 54 -8.63 -25.73 -12.14
N LYS A 55 -9.12 -25.88 -10.91
CA LYS A 55 -8.77 -26.96 -9.98
C LYS A 55 -9.17 -28.32 -10.55
N ASP A 56 -10.42 -28.41 -11.00
CA ASP A 56 -11.05 -29.67 -11.40
C ASP A 56 -10.96 -29.96 -12.91
N TYR A 57 -10.36 -29.07 -13.70
CA TYR A 57 -10.28 -29.15 -15.17
C TYR A 57 -9.76 -30.50 -15.70
N HIS A 58 -8.83 -31.11 -14.97
CA HIS A 58 -8.15 -32.36 -15.34
C HIS A 58 -8.97 -33.61 -15.01
N LYS A 59 -10.04 -33.48 -14.22
CA LYS A 59 -10.85 -34.63 -13.80
C LYS A 59 -11.68 -35.17 -14.97
N PRO A 60 -11.70 -36.49 -15.19
CA PRO A 60 -12.39 -37.09 -16.32
C PRO A 60 -13.91 -36.87 -16.27
N GLU A 61 -14.51 -36.88 -15.07
CA GLU A 61 -15.94 -36.71 -14.84
C GLU A 61 -16.51 -35.34 -15.28
N TYR A 62 -15.68 -34.29 -15.35
CA TYR A 62 -16.11 -32.95 -15.77
C TYR A 62 -15.84 -32.69 -17.26
N THR A 63 -16.45 -33.50 -18.13
CA THR A 63 -16.29 -33.43 -19.59
C THR A 63 -16.58 -32.04 -20.17
N LYS A 64 -17.64 -31.38 -19.68
CA LYS A 64 -18.06 -30.04 -20.16
C LYS A 64 -17.02 -28.94 -19.93
N PHE A 65 -16.14 -29.05 -18.93
CA PHE A 65 -15.13 -27.99 -18.71
C PHE A 65 -14.21 -27.81 -19.92
N ARG A 66 -13.89 -28.89 -20.62
CA ARG A 66 -13.01 -28.87 -21.79
C ARG A 66 -13.72 -28.38 -23.07
N GLU A 67 -15.05 -28.40 -23.08
CA GLU A 67 -15.87 -27.85 -24.16
C GLU A 67 -15.94 -26.32 -24.06
N TYR A 68 -16.11 -25.78 -22.85
CA TYR A 68 -16.34 -24.34 -22.64
C TYR A 68 -15.11 -23.54 -22.22
N TYR A 69 -14.08 -24.18 -21.63
CA TYR A 69 -12.91 -23.49 -21.08
C TYR A 69 -11.59 -23.99 -21.68
N LYS A 70 -10.66 -23.05 -21.90
CA LYS A 70 -9.28 -23.32 -22.28
C LYS A 70 -8.33 -22.59 -21.34
N TYR A 71 -7.23 -23.22 -20.96
CA TYR A 71 -6.19 -22.56 -20.18
C TYR A 71 -5.54 -21.43 -20.99
N ASN A 72 -5.47 -20.25 -20.39
CA ASN A 72 -4.67 -19.16 -20.91
C ASN A 72 -3.35 -19.09 -20.13
N LEU A 73 -2.29 -19.66 -20.70
CA LEU A 73 -0.94 -19.65 -20.11
C LEU A 73 -0.14 -18.38 -20.42
N SER A 74 -0.70 -17.43 -21.17
CA SER A 74 -0.02 -16.15 -21.44
C SER A 74 0.27 -15.43 -20.12
N PRO A 75 1.44 -14.80 -19.93
CA PRO A 75 1.82 -14.17 -18.66
C PRO A 75 1.14 -12.80 -18.50
N PHE A 76 -0.20 -12.77 -18.49
CA PHE A 76 -0.98 -11.57 -18.22
C PHE A 76 -1.11 -11.34 -16.70
N PRO A 77 -1.17 -10.08 -16.25
CA PRO A 77 -1.40 -9.72 -14.85
C PRO A 77 -2.80 -10.14 -14.38
N ASN A 78 -3.16 -9.86 -13.12
CA ASN A 78 -4.46 -10.18 -12.52
C ASN A 78 -4.71 -11.68 -12.31
N ARG A 79 -3.70 -12.38 -11.78
CA ARG A 79 -3.72 -13.83 -11.52
C ARG A 79 -3.51 -14.21 -10.06
N ALA A 80 -3.11 -13.25 -9.20
CA ALA A 80 -2.77 -13.56 -7.82
C ALA A 80 -3.93 -14.18 -7.03
N ALA A 81 -5.17 -13.73 -7.26
CA ALA A 81 -6.34 -14.32 -6.61
C ALA A 81 -6.47 -15.82 -6.94
N GLN A 82 -6.37 -16.18 -8.23
CA GLN A 82 -6.47 -17.58 -8.68
C GLN A 82 -5.27 -18.39 -8.20
N ALA A 83 -4.06 -17.81 -8.23
CA ALA A 83 -2.85 -18.48 -7.75
C ALA A 83 -2.92 -18.84 -6.25
N LEU A 84 -3.67 -18.07 -5.46
CA LEU A 84 -3.92 -18.35 -4.04
C LEU A 84 -5.16 -19.23 -3.82
N LEU A 85 -6.27 -18.96 -4.50
CA LEU A 85 -7.53 -19.68 -4.28
C LEU A 85 -7.44 -21.15 -4.69
N ILE A 86 -6.80 -21.48 -5.81
CA ILE A 86 -6.69 -22.86 -6.29
C ILE A 86 -6.05 -23.78 -5.23
N PRO A 87 -4.83 -23.51 -4.70
CA PRO A 87 -4.24 -24.35 -3.66
C PRO A 87 -5.05 -24.33 -2.36
N LEU A 88 -5.63 -23.19 -1.96
CA LEU A 88 -6.49 -23.13 -0.78
C LEU A 88 -7.74 -24.01 -0.92
N MET A 89 -8.32 -24.10 -2.12
CA MET A 89 -9.51 -24.92 -2.41
C MET A 89 -9.22 -26.41 -2.57
N TYR A 90 -7.95 -26.82 -2.57
CA TYR A 90 -7.56 -28.23 -2.35
C TYR A 90 -7.56 -28.59 -0.87
N LEU A 91 -7.27 -27.63 0.01
CA LEU A 91 -7.13 -27.85 1.45
C LEU A 91 -8.40 -27.53 2.24
N PHE A 92 -9.21 -26.59 1.76
CA PHE A 92 -10.35 -26.04 2.46
C PHE A 92 -11.60 -25.97 1.57
N PRO A 93 -12.81 -25.96 2.14
CA PRO A 93 -14.02 -25.64 1.40
C PRO A 93 -13.94 -24.27 0.74
N THR A 94 -14.59 -24.10 -0.41
CA THR A 94 -14.57 -22.89 -1.24
C THR A 94 -14.81 -21.60 -0.46
N LEU A 95 -15.81 -21.59 0.45
CA LEU A 95 -16.13 -20.41 1.27
C LEU A 95 -15.01 -20.08 2.28
N ILE A 96 -14.33 -21.10 2.80
CA ILE A 96 -13.22 -20.91 3.74
C ILE A 96 -11.98 -20.41 3.00
N ALA A 97 -11.71 -20.91 1.80
CA ALA A 97 -10.62 -20.44 0.96
C ALA A 97 -10.72 -18.93 0.66
N GLU A 98 -11.93 -18.42 0.39
CA GLU A 98 -12.17 -16.98 0.22
C GLU A 98 -11.85 -16.19 1.48
N LYS A 99 -12.37 -16.62 2.63
CA LYS A 99 -12.12 -15.96 3.93
C LYS A 99 -10.63 -15.96 4.29
N ILE A 100 -9.90 -17.03 3.98
CA ILE A 100 -8.44 -17.09 4.16
C ILE A 100 -7.75 -16.07 3.25
N LEU A 101 -8.13 -15.97 1.97
CA LEU A 101 -7.57 -14.96 1.06
C LEU A 101 -7.77 -13.54 1.60
N VAL A 102 -8.99 -13.22 2.03
CA VAL A 102 -9.33 -11.90 2.62
C VAL A 102 -8.52 -11.66 3.90
N THR A 103 -8.35 -12.70 4.71
CA THR A 103 -7.53 -12.67 5.92
C THR A 103 -6.07 -12.34 5.61
N ILE A 104 -5.47 -13.03 4.63
CA ILE A 104 -4.10 -12.77 4.17
C ILE A 104 -3.95 -11.29 3.77
N TYR A 105 -4.87 -10.76 2.97
CA TYR A 105 -4.84 -9.36 2.57
C TYR A 105 -4.95 -8.40 3.78
N ALA A 106 -5.89 -8.63 4.69
CA ALA A 106 -6.12 -7.79 5.86
C ALA A 106 -4.91 -7.75 6.82
N PHE A 107 -4.11 -8.83 6.89
CA PHE A 107 -2.83 -8.81 7.58
C PHE A 107 -1.75 -8.07 6.78
N LEU A 108 -1.59 -8.41 5.50
CA LEU A 108 -0.47 -7.91 4.70
C LEU A 108 -0.52 -6.40 4.49
N LEU A 109 -1.70 -5.80 4.31
CA LEU A 109 -1.82 -4.37 4.04
C LEU A 109 -1.21 -3.50 5.17
N PRO A 110 -1.71 -3.52 6.41
CA PRO A 110 -1.15 -2.71 7.48
C PRO A 110 0.33 -3.05 7.77
N LEU A 111 0.71 -4.33 7.71
CA LEU A 111 2.10 -4.75 7.92
C LEU A 111 3.05 -4.19 6.86
N SER A 112 2.64 -4.15 5.60
CA SER A 112 3.43 -3.58 4.50
C SER A 112 3.59 -2.06 4.61
N VAL A 113 2.55 -1.36 5.05
CA VAL A 113 2.57 0.09 5.31
C VAL A 113 3.46 0.40 6.51
N MET A 114 3.33 -0.35 7.61
CA MET A 114 4.22 -0.23 8.76
C MET A 114 5.67 -0.52 8.37
N TYR A 115 5.91 -1.54 7.55
CA TYR A 115 7.24 -1.83 7.02
C TYR A 115 7.79 -0.65 6.21
N LEU A 116 6.98 0.01 5.37
CA LEU A 116 7.37 1.23 4.68
C LEU A 116 7.69 2.36 5.67
N ILE A 117 6.82 2.64 6.64
CA ILE A 117 7.02 3.69 7.65
C ILE A 117 8.35 3.48 8.41
N GLU A 118 8.61 2.25 8.87
CA GLU A 118 9.89 1.89 9.48
C GLU A 118 11.09 2.09 8.53
N SER A 119 10.91 1.79 7.24
CA SER A 119 11.95 1.98 6.22
C SER A 119 12.37 3.44 6.14
N VAL A 120 11.39 4.35 6.14
CA VAL A 120 11.61 5.80 6.07
C VAL A 120 12.17 6.34 7.37
N ASN A 121 11.74 5.79 8.50
CA ASN A 121 12.15 6.23 9.85
C ASN A 121 13.45 5.59 10.36
N GLY A 122 14.30 5.07 9.48
CA GLY A 122 15.61 4.53 9.86
C GLY A 122 15.52 3.25 10.69
N ARG A 123 14.52 2.40 10.43
CA ARG A 123 14.25 1.11 11.11
C ARG A 123 13.87 1.24 12.60
N ARG A 124 13.49 2.44 13.03
CA ARG A 124 12.87 2.64 14.34
C ARG A 124 11.47 2.03 14.36
N PRO A 125 10.95 1.64 15.55
CA PRO A 125 9.57 1.17 15.68
C PRO A 125 8.59 2.16 15.03
N PRO A 126 7.57 1.68 14.31
CA PRO A 126 6.66 2.54 13.58
C PRO A 126 5.79 3.34 14.56
N PRO A 127 5.56 4.64 14.31
CA PRO A 127 4.70 5.46 15.15
C PRO A 127 3.26 4.93 15.19
N LEU A 128 2.62 5.02 16.36
CA LEU A 128 1.28 4.46 16.60
C LEU A 128 0.23 5.01 15.62
N ILE A 129 0.11 6.34 15.51
CA ILE A 129 -0.98 6.97 14.75
C ILE A 129 -0.94 6.63 13.24
N PRO A 130 0.17 6.83 12.51
CA PRO A 130 0.31 6.34 11.13
C PRO A 130 0.06 4.85 10.97
N SER A 131 0.43 4.03 11.96
CA SER A 131 0.20 2.58 11.91
C SER A 131 -1.29 2.24 12.04
N LEU A 132 -2.01 2.90 12.96
CA LEU A 132 -3.45 2.71 13.14
C LEU A 132 -4.23 3.16 11.90
N LEU A 133 -3.85 4.27 11.27
CA LEU A 133 -4.51 4.75 10.04
C LEU A 133 -4.47 3.71 8.90
N SER A 134 -3.43 2.88 8.83
CA SER A 134 -3.36 1.83 7.80
C SER A 134 -4.48 0.79 7.91
N LEU A 135 -5.05 0.59 9.10
CA LEU A 135 -6.17 -0.33 9.33
C LEU A 135 -7.46 0.14 8.67
N MET A 136 -7.66 1.47 8.57
CA MET A 136 -8.85 2.07 7.99
C MET A 136 -9.02 1.76 6.50
N PHE A 137 -7.94 1.31 5.83
CA PHE A 137 -7.93 0.95 4.41
C PHE A 137 -8.13 -0.55 4.15
N ILE A 138 -8.23 -1.39 5.19
CA ILE A 138 -8.48 -2.84 5.03
C ILE A 138 -9.81 -3.03 4.30
N HIS A 139 -10.90 -2.51 4.88
CA HIS A 139 -12.25 -2.61 4.34
C HIS A 139 -12.53 -1.46 3.39
N ASN A 140 -12.15 -1.64 2.12
CA ASN A 140 -12.38 -0.66 1.06
C ASN A 140 -13.27 -1.23 -0.04
N PHE A 141 -13.89 -0.33 -0.81
CA PHE A 141 -14.77 -0.61 -1.94
C PHE A 141 -14.25 -1.70 -2.88
N LEU A 142 -12.93 -1.73 -3.16
CA LEU A 142 -12.37 -2.67 -4.13
C LEU A 142 -12.26 -4.10 -3.57
N LEU A 143 -12.13 -4.25 -2.25
CA LEU A 143 -12.27 -5.55 -1.59
C LEU A 143 -13.69 -6.09 -1.75
N TYR A 144 -14.70 -5.26 -1.47
CA TYR A 144 -16.11 -5.64 -1.55
C TYR A 144 -16.62 -5.79 -2.99
N MET A 145 -16.01 -5.11 -3.95
CA MET A 145 -16.21 -5.42 -5.37
C MET A 145 -15.65 -6.80 -5.76
N GLY A 146 -14.79 -7.41 -4.94
CA GLY A 146 -14.16 -8.69 -5.23
C GLY A 146 -12.89 -8.57 -6.07
N PHE A 147 -12.25 -7.39 -6.14
CA PHE A 147 -11.01 -7.19 -6.91
C PHE A 147 -9.78 -7.75 -6.18
N TYR A 148 -9.81 -9.05 -5.90
CA TYR A 148 -8.84 -9.76 -5.05
C TYR A 148 -7.39 -9.59 -5.50
N SER A 149 -7.08 -9.76 -6.79
CA SER A 149 -5.70 -9.60 -7.25
C SER A 149 -5.18 -8.16 -7.12
N PHE A 150 -6.08 -7.16 -7.18
CA PHE A 150 -5.70 -5.76 -6.93
C PHE A 150 -5.45 -5.49 -5.45
N VAL A 151 -6.34 -5.92 -4.56
CA VAL A 151 -6.12 -5.67 -3.12
C VAL A 151 -4.87 -6.41 -2.62
N LEU A 152 -4.56 -7.59 -3.18
CA LEU A 152 -3.31 -8.31 -2.92
C LEU A 152 -2.05 -7.61 -3.48
N SER A 153 -2.18 -6.79 -4.53
CA SER A 153 -1.05 -6.04 -5.07
C SER A 153 -0.69 -4.79 -4.26
N LEU A 154 -1.62 -4.26 -3.44
CA LEU A 154 -1.35 -3.13 -2.55
C LEU A 154 -0.24 -3.43 -1.52
N PRO A 155 -0.28 -4.53 -0.74
CA PRO A 155 0.82 -4.86 0.15
C PRO A 155 2.15 -5.06 -0.56
N LEU A 156 2.13 -5.73 -1.72
CA LEU A 156 3.34 -5.98 -2.51
C LEU A 156 3.98 -4.68 -3.00
N TYR A 157 3.16 -3.69 -3.35
CA TYR A 157 3.62 -2.34 -3.67
C TYR A 157 4.38 -1.70 -2.50
N PHE A 158 3.79 -1.68 -1.30
CA PHE A 158 4.42 -1.04 -0.13
C PHE A 158 5.66 -1.81 0.37
N PHE A 159 5.65 -3.14 0.31
CA PHE A 159 6.84 -3.94 0.58
C PHE A 159 7.96 -3.65 -0.43
N SER A 160 7.65 -3.59 -1.73
CA SER A 160 8.63 -3.27 -2.77
C SER A 160 9.25 -1.89 -2.54
N LEU A 161 8.41 -0.89 -2.30
CA LEU A 161 8.85 0.50 -2.10
C LEU A 161 9.70 0.63 -0.82
N GLY A 162 9.24 0.06 0.29
CA GLY A 162 9.98 0.07 1.55
C GLY A 162 11.30 -0.71 1.45
N TYR A 163 11.30 -1.84 0.73
CA TYR A 163 12.47 -2.68 0.56
C TYR A 163 13.54 -1.98 -0.26
N TRP A 164 13.14 -1.40 -1.40
CA TRP A 164 14.05 -0.56 -2.18
C TRP A 164 14.57 0.60 -1.33
N TRP A 165 13.69 1.34 -0.65
CA TRP A 165 14.11 2.48 0.17
C TRP A 165 15.14 2.07 1.23
N ARG A 166 14.97 0.96 1.95
CA ARG A 166 15.96 0.47 2.95
C ARG A 166 17.32 0.13 2.35
N ASN A 167 17.37 -0.24 1.07
CA ASN A 167 18.56 -0.74 0.41
C ASN A 167 19.08 0.18 -0.71
N ARG A 168 18.49 1.36 -0.90
CA ARG A 168 18.75 2.31 -2.00
C ARG A 168 20.23 2.70 -2.19
N ARG A 169 21.02 2.68 -1.10
CA ARG A 169 22.45 3.00 -1.14
C ARG A 169 23.33 1.83 -1.60
N LYS A 170 22.87 0.59 -1.44
CA LYS A 170 23.64 -0.65 -1.73
C LYS A 170 22.67 -1.79 -2.07
N LEU A 171 22.37 -1.99 -3.36
CA LEU A 171 21.67 -3.20 -3.82
C LEU A 171 22.73 -4.24 -4.24
N ARG A 172 22.91 -5.28 -3.44
CA ARG A 172 23.70 -6.46 -3.87
C ARG A 172 22.76 -7.43 -4.60
N ILE A 173 23.31 -8.55 -5.09
CA ILE A 173 22.54 -9.57 -5.81
C ILE A 173 21.31 -10.05 -5.01
N LYS A 174 21.45 -10.26 -3.69
CA LYS A 174 20.32 -10.65 -2.82
C LYS A 174 19.22 -9.59 -2.83
N GLN A 175 19.57 -8.30 -2.73
CA GLN A 175 18.61 -7.20 -2.77
C GLN A 175 17.94 -7.09 -4.13
N PHE A 176 18.71 -7.24 -5.21
CA PHE A 176 18.19 -7.26 -6.56
C PHE A 176 17.16 -8.37 -6.77
N LEU A 177 17.47 -9.60 -6.34
CA LEU A 177 16.58 -10.75 -6.48
C LEU A 177 15.30 -10.59 -5.67
N ILE A 178 15.40 -10.12 -4.41
CA ILE A 178 14.22 -9.89 -3.57
C ILE A 178 13.35 -8.78 -4.16
N LEU A 179 13.93 -7.66 -4.60
CA LEU A 179 13.19 -6.55 -5.19
C LEU A 179 12.46 -6.98 -6.46
N ASN A 180 13.14 -7.64 -7.40
CA ASN A 180 12.51 -8.10 -8.63
C ASN A 180 11.46 -9.20 -8.38
N SER A 181 11.66 -10.06 -7.37
CA SER A 181 10.63 -11.04 -6.97
C SER A 181 9.36 -10.34 -6.48
N LEU A 182 9.49 -9.30 -5.66
CA LEU A 182 8.35 -8.49 -5.21
C LEU A 182 7.68 -7.76 -6.38
N LEU A 183 8.45 -7.18 -7.31
CA LEU A 183 7.91 -6.50 -8.48
C LEU A 183 7.20 -7.48 -9.44
N PHE A 184 7.74 -8.66 -9.67
CA PHE A 184 7.07 -9.70 -10.47
C PHE A 184 5.80 -10.21 -9.78
N ALA A 185 5.84 -10.44 -8.46
CA ALA A 185 4.64 -10.75 -7.70
C ALA A 185 3.59 -9.62 -7.84
N THR A 186 4.03 -8.35 -7.81
CA THR A 186 3.15 -7.19 -8.00
C THR A 186 2.56 -7.16 -9.41
N TYR A 187 3.35 -7.46 -10.45
CA TYR A 187 2.89 -7.58 -11.84
C TYR A 187 1.80 -8.64 -11.97
N PHE A 188 2.07 -9.87 -11.54
CA PHE A 188 1.09 -10.95 -11.63
C PHE A 188 -0.14 -10.71 -10.76
N SER A 189 -0.01 -9.89 -9.72
CA SER A 189 -1.15 -9.43 -8.92
C SER A 189 -1.97 -8.37 -9.67
N HIS A 190 -1.42 -7.20 -9.96
CA HIS A 190 -2.16 -6.19 -10.71
C HIS A 190 -1.26 -5.12 -11.35
N LEU A 191 -1.60 -4.74 -12.58
CA LEU A 191 -0.81 -3.78 -13.37
C LEU A 191 -0.76 -2.37 -12.75
N VAL A 192 -1.86 -1.87 -12.18
CA VAL A 192 -1.89 -0.52 -11.56
C VAL A 192 -0.83 -0.38 -10.45
N SER A 193 -0.80 -1.31 -9.50
CA SER A 193 0.20 -1.32 -8.43
C SER A 193 1.60 -1.49 -8.99
N TYR A 194 1.77 -2.34 -10.00
CA TYR A 194 3.05 -2.59 -10.63
C TYR A 194 3.63 -1.34 -11.32
N THR A 195 2.84 -0.67 -12.15
CA THR A 195 3.22 0.60 -12.79
C THR A 195 3.57 1.64 -11.73
N LEU A 196 2.76 1.75 -10.69
CA LEU A 196 3.06 2.66 -9.58
C LEU A 196 4.34 2.27 -8.85
N SER A 197 4.65 0.98 -8.64
CA SER A 197 5.91 0.56 -8.01
C SER A 197 7.12 1.03 -8.81
N LEU A 198 7.11 0.82 -10.13
CA LEU A 198 8.18 1.27 -11.02
C LEU A 198 8.31 2.80 -11.01
N PHE A 199 7.18 3.50 -11.11
CA PHE A 199 7.14 4.95 -11.02
C PHE A 199 7.69 5.45 -9.68
N SER A 200 7.18 4.96 -8.55
CA SER A 200 7.54 5.41 -7.21
C SER A 200 9.00 5.18 -6.89
N ILE A 201 9.54 3.99 -7.24
CA ILE A 201 10.96 3.69 -7.04
C ILE A 201 11.82 4.62 -7.90
N THR A 202 11.50 4.78 -9.19
CA THR A 202 12.29 5.64 -10.10
C THR A 202 12.22 7.11 -9.68
N PHE A 203 11.03 7.58 -9.29
CA PHE A 203 10.78 8.95 -8.85
C PHE A 203 11.55 9.26 -7.55
N LEU A 204 11.45 8.40 -6.54
CA LEU A 204 12.20 8.58 -5.30
C LEU A 204 13.71 8.44 -5.53
N ALA A 205 14.15 7.55 -6.42
CA ALA A 205 15.56 7.41 -6.76
C ALA A 205 16.10 8.70 -7.37
N LEU A 206 15.35 9.27 -8.32
CA LEU A 206 15.69 10.54 -8.97
C LEU A 206 15.84 11.65 -7.92
N ILE A 207 14.84 11.85 -7.06
CA ILE A 207 14.89 12.90 -6.02
C ILE A 207 16.05 12.65 -5.06
N TYR A 208 16.19 11.42 -4.55
CA TYR A 208 17.20 11.09 -3.56
C TYR A 208 18.62 11.32 -4.10
N PHE A 209 18.93 10.80 -5.28
CA PHE A 209 20.27 10.95 -5.87
C PHE A 209 20.53 12.36 -6.40
N ALA A 210 19.50 13.07 -6.89
CA ALA A 210 19.63 14.48 -7.25
C ALA A 210 20.00 15.32 -6.02
N VAL A 211 19.27 15.18 -4.91
CA VAL A 211 19.57 15.92 -3.67
C VAL A 211 20.95 15.53 -3.10
N GLU A 212 21.31 14.24 -3.10
CA GLU A 212 22.65 13.81 -2.67
C GLU A 212 23.77 14.38 -3.53
N SER A 213 23.52 14.60 -4.83
CA SER A 213 24.48 15.23 -5.74
C SER A 213 24.70 16.72 -5.42
N LEU A 214 23.68 17.42 -4.92
CA LEU A 214 23.73 18.84 -4.55
C LEU A 214 24.33 19.12 -3.16
N LYS A 215 24.38 18.13 -2.27
CA LYS A 215 24.89 18.29 -0.88
C LYS A 215 26.42 18.47 -0.78
N GLY A 216 27.18 18.35 -1.87
CA GLY A 216 28.63 18.56 -1.84
C GLY A 216 29.18 19.01 -3.19
N ARG A 217 30.26 19.80 -3.18
CA ARG A 217 30.95 20.29 -4.40
C ARG A 217 32.00 19.30 -4.94
N ASP A 218 31.99 18.06 -4.49
CA ASP A 218 32.96 17.04 -4.90
C ASP A 218 32.43 16.22 -6.08
N VAL A 219 33.21 16.20 -7.17
CA VAL A 219 32.94 15.43 -8.39
C VAL A 219 32.74 13.94 -8.09
N LYS A 220 33.47 13.36 -7.13
CA LYS A 220 33.32 11.95 -6.75
C LYS A 220 31.92 11.65 -6.22
N ARG A 221 31.33 12.55 -5.45
CA ARG A 221 29.98 12.39 -4.90
C ARG A 221 28.93 12.53 -6.01
N TYR A 222 29.11 13.49 -6.90
CA TYR A 222 28.26 13.66 -8.08
C TYR A 222 28.23 12.38 -8.95
N LEU A 223 29.41 11.84 -9.30
CA LEU A 223 29.53 10.59 -10.05
C LEU A 223 28.93 9.40 -9.31
N SER A 224 29.13 9.29 -7.99
CA SER A 224 28.50 8.24 -7.18
C SER A 224 26.96 8.34 -7.16
N SER A 225 26.39 9.55 -7.17
CA SER A 225 24.95 9.76 -7.23
C SER A 225 24.37 9.37 -8.59
N ILE A 226 25.02 9.76 -9.69
CA ILE A 226 24.64 9.31 -11.04
C ILE A 226 24.72 7.78 -11.15
N GLY A 227 25.82 7.20 -10.68
CA GLY A 227 26.00 5.75 -10.65
C GLY A 227 24.92 5.04 -9.83
N GLY A 228 24.54 5.59 -8.67
CA GLY A 228 23.47 5.05 -7.83
C GLY A 228 22.08 5.10 -8.48
N PHE A 229 21.75 6.21 -9.16
CA PHE A 229 20.52 6.33 -9.93
C PHE A 229 20.51 5.38 -11.13
N GLY A 230 21.58 5.38 -11.94
CA GLY A 230 21.73 4.50 -13.09
C GLY A 230 21.65 3.02 -12.70
N PHE A 231 22.27 2.64 -11.59
CA PHE A 231 22.18 1.30 -11.04
C PHE A 231 20.77 0.95 -10.57
N THR A 232 20.04 1.89 -9.97
CA THR A 232 18.64 1.67 -9.60
C THR A 232 17.79 1.41 -10.85
N VAL A 233 17.91 2.24 -11.89
CA VAL A 233 17.18 2.06 -13.15
C VAL A 233 17.55 0.74 -13.81
N ALA A 234 18.84 0.40 -13.88
CA ALA A 234 19.32 -0.88 -14.39
C ALA A 234 18.76 -2.07 -13.60
N SER A 235 18.65 -1.95 -12.27
CA SER A 235 18.07 -3.00 -11.42
C SER A 235 16.59 -3.29 -11.70
N LEU A 236 15.87 -2.31 -12.30
CA LEU A 236 14.48 -2.43 -12.70
C LEU A 236 14.31 -2.90 -14.15
N ALA A 237 15.39 -3.10 -14.91
CA ALA A 237 15.33 -3.48 -16.33
C ALA A 237 14.47 -4.73 -16.61
N PRO A 238 14.53 -5.82 -15.81
CA PRO A 238 13.66 -6.98 -16.03
C PRO A 238 12.17 -6.64 -15.91
N SER A 239 11.84 -5.76 -14.96
CA SER A 239 10.48 -5.29 -14.76
C SER A 239 10.03 -4.35 -15.89
N PHE A 240 10.88 -3.45 -16.35
CA PHE A 240 10.57 -2.63 -17.52
C PHE A 240 10.37 -3.49 -18.79
N ALA A 241 11.18 -4.52 -19.01
CA ALA A 241 11.00 -5.44 -20.13
C ALA A 241 9.62 -6.14 -20.08
N LEU A 242 9.19 -6.57 -18.89
CA LEU A 242 7.86 -7.17 -18.69
C LEU A 242 6.71 -6.18 -18.93
N MET A 243 6.91 -4.90 -18.58
CA MET A 243 5.97 -3.83 -18.91
C MET A 243 5.85 -3.65 -20.43
N CYS A 244 6.98 -3.55 -21.14
CA CYS A 244 7.01 -3.41 -22.60
C CYS A 244 6.32 -4.60 -23.30
N PHE A 245 6.55 -5.82 -22.81
CA PHE A 245 5.85 -7.01 -23.30
C PHE A 245 4.32 -6.88 -23.17
N TYR A 246 3.83 -6.42 -22.02
CA TYR A 246 2.39 -6.21 -21.80
C TYR A 246 1.81 -5.12 -22.72
N LEU A 247 2.49 -3.98 -22.83
CA LEU A 247 2.04 -2.85 -23.64
C LEU A 247 1.93 -3.21 -25.12
N ARG A 248 2.87 -4.02 -25.65
CA ARG A 248 2.83 -4.51 -27.05
C ARG A 248 1.57 -5.34 -27.36
N ARG A 249 0.94 -5.95 -26.35
CA ARG A 249 -0.24 -6.81 -26.49
C ARG A 249 -1.54 -6.13 -26.05
N SER A 250 -1.48 -4.87 -25.60
CA SER A 250 -2.62 -4.16 -25.04
C SER A 250 -3.28 -3.24 -26.06
N GLY A 251 -4.61 -3.15 -26.01
CA GLY A 251 -5.38 -2.23 -26.86
C GLY A 251 -5.22 -0.76 -26.44
N ILE A 252 -5.57 0.15 -27.35
CA ILE A 252 -5.30 1.61 -27.21
C ILE A 252 -6.48 2.38 -26.59
N GLY A 253 -7.69 1.79 -26.51
CA GLY A 253 -8.89 2.48 -26.03
C GLY A 253 -8.73 3.05 -24.62
N ARG A 254 -9.18 4.29 -24.41
CA ARG A 254 -9.15 5.02 -23.13
C ARG A 254 -10.49 5.69 -22.86
N GLY A 255 -10.97 5.58 -21.63
CA GLY A 255 -12.07 6.38 -21.10
C GLY A 255 -11.56 7.32 -20.02
N TYR A 256 -12.18 8.49 -19.87
CA TYR A 256 -11.82 9.47 -18.84
C TYR A 256 -13.05 9.83 -18.01
N THR A 257 -12.84 9.95 -16.70
CA THR A 257 -13.83 10.51 -15.79
C THR A 257 -13.57 12.02 -15.67
N PRO A 258 -14.60 12.89 -15.71
CA PRO A 258 -14.41 14.33 -15.51
C PRO A 258 -13.69 14.63 -14.20
N ILE A 259 -12.71 15.54 -14.23
CA ILE A 259 -11.88 15.88 -13.07
C ILE A 259 -12.72 16.34 -11.86
N ARG A 260 -13.85 17.01 -12.11
CA ARG A 260 -14.80 17.42 -11.08
C ARG A 260 -15.29 16.22 -10.24
N LYS A 261 -15.68 15.13 -10.89
CA LYS A 261 -16.12 13.89 -10.20
C LYS A 261 -14.98 13.27 -9.41
N LEU A 262 -13.76 13.33 -9.95
CA LEU A 262 -12.57 12.82 -9.25
C LEU A 262 -12.27 13.63 -7.98
N ILE A 263 -12.42 14.95 -8.02
CA ILE A 263 -12.24 15.84 -6.87
C ILE A 263 -13.35 15.61 -5.83
N GLU A 264 -14.60 15.48 -6.27
CA GLU A 264 -15.73 15.14 -5.38
C GLU A 264 -15.50 13.79 -4.67
N GLY A 265 -14.90 12.81 -5.35
CA GLY A 265 -14.51 11.51 -4.78
C GLY A 265 -13.28 11.55 -3.86
N LEU A 266 -12.42 12.58 -3.92
CA LEU A 266 -11.24 12.68 -3.06
C LEU A 266 -11.58 12.96 -1.60
N PHE A 267 -12.56 13.84 -1.35
CA PHE A 267 -12.86 14.27 0.01
C PHE A 267 -13.44 13.16 0.91
N PRO A 268 -14.37 12.30 0.47
CA PRO A 268 -14.71 11.12 1.27
C PRO A 268 -13.70 9.99 1.09
N ILE A 269 -12.69 10.12 0.20
CA ILE A 269 -11.89 9.01 -0.32
C ILE A 269 -12.85 7.90 -0.76
N GLU A 270 -13.45 8.03 -1.95
CA GLU A 270 -14.59 7.23 -2.43
C GLU A 270 -14.52 5.71 -2.18
N THR A 271 -13.31 5.17 -2.03
CA THR A 271 -13.11 3.76 -1.67
C THR A 271 -13.33 3.40 -0.20
N LEU A 272 -13.52 4.35 0.72
CA LEU A 272 -13.77 4.08 2.15
C LEU A 272 -15.25 3.84 2.47
N TYR A 273 -16.17 4.13 1.55
CA TYR A 273 -17.57 3.68 1.63
C TYR A 273 -17.82 2.64 0.54
N TYR A 274 -18.50 1.54 0.88
CA TYR A 274 -18.51 0.35 0.02
C TYR A 274 -19.86 -0.37 -0.10
N ILE A 275 -20.81 -0.12 0.81
CA ILE A 275 -22.17 -0.69 0.75
C ILE A 275 -23.18 0.37 0.32
N SER A 276 -23.06 1.59 0.86
CA SER A 276 -24.11 2.62 0.74
C SER A 276 -23.52 4.02 0.85
N SER A 277 -24.13 4.98 0.16
CA SER A 277 -23.85 6.42 0.31
C SER A 277 -24.03 6.92 1.75
N SER A 278 -24.82 6.25 2.60
CA SER A 278 -24.94 6.61 4.02
C SER A 278 -23.64 6.42 4.80
N GLN A 279 -22.74 5.54 4.34
CA GLN A 279 -21.42 5.32 4.96
C GLN A 279 -20.44 6.47 4.74
N LYS A 280 -20.78 7.46 3.89
CA LYS A 280 -19.98 8.70 3.75
C LYS A 280 -19.76 9.40 5.09
N ILE A 281 -20.68 9.23 6.05
CA ILE A 281 -20.54 9.75 7.41
C ILE A 281 -19.31 9.19 8.15
N ILE A 282 -18.86 7.98 7.81
CA ILE A 282 -17.66 7.35 8.36
C ILE A 282 -16.42 7.81 7.60
N ALA A 283 -16.57 8.06 6.30
CA ALA A 283 -15.45 8.39 5.41
C ALA A 283 -14.94 9.84 5.59
N TYR A 284 -15.84 10.83 5.79
CA TYR A 284 -15.44 12.23 6.00
C TYR A 284 -14.55 12.43 7.23
N PRO A 285 -14.87 11.87 8.41
CA PRO A 285 -14.00 11.99 9.57
C PRO A 285 -12.58 11.45 9.35
N VAL A 286 -12.39 10.41 8.53
CA VAL A 286 -11.05 9.90 8.16
C VAL A 286 -10.26 10.94 7.39
N THR A 287 -10.86 11.54 6.38
CA THR A 287 -10.20 12.58 5.57
C THR A 287 -9.92 13.82 6.42
N ILE A 288 -10.86 14.25 7.26
CA ILE A 288 -10.67 15.37 8.18
C ILE A 288 -9.50 15.08 9.12
N LEU A 289 -9.40 13.85 9.65
CA LEU A 289 -8.27 13.43 10.46
C LEU A 289 -6.96 13.48 9.67
N LEU A 290 -6.91 12.95 8.44
CA LEU A 290 -5.72 13.01 7.59
C LEU A 290 -5.28 14.45 7.30
N LEU A 291 -6.23 15.35 7.01
CA LEU A 291 -5.98 16.77 6.81
C LEU A 291 -5.47 17.44 8.10
N PHE A 292 -6.08 17.14 9.24
CA PHE A 292 -5.61 17.62 10.54
C PHE A 292 -4.17 17.17 10.81
N LEU A 293 -3.85 15.89 10.60
CA LEU A 293 -2.51 15.35 10.80
C LEU A 293 -1.49 15.93 9.82
N PHE A 294 -1.91 16.19 8.58
CA PHE A 294 -1.10 16.87 7.58
C PHE A 294 -0.74 18.29 8.03
N LEU A 295 -1.74 19.10 8.39
CA LEU A 295 -1.55 20.47 8.87
C LEU A 295 -0.75 20.52 10.18
N TYR A 296 -1.01 19.58 11.10
CA TYR A 296 -0.26 19.44 12.33
C TYR A 296 1.23 19.15 12.07
N THR A 297 1.52 18.27 11.11
CA THR A 297 2.90 17.93 10.71
C THR A 297 3.60 19.14 10.10
N LEU A 298 2.92 19.90 9.23
CA LEU A 298 3.45 21.16 8.70
C LEU A 298 3.79 22.14 9.82
N TRP A 299 2.85 22.41 10.71
CA TRP A 299 3.01 23.39 11.78
C TRP A 299 4.07 23.00 12.81
N ARG A 300 4.12 21.73 13.23
CA ARG A 300 5.02 21.28 14.31
C ARG A 300 6.42 20.92 13.84
N GLU A 301 6.56 20.31 12.66
CA GLU A 301 7.85 19.74 12.24
C GLU A 301 8.53 20.50 11.11
N LYS A 302 7.75 21.17 10.26
CA LYS A 302 8.25 21.76 9.00
C LYS A 302 8.42 23.26 9.07
N LEU A 303 7.44 23.96 9.63
CA LEU A 303 7.44 25.42 9.70
C LEU A 303 8.00 25.89 11.03
N ARG A 304 9.07 26.69 11.01
CA ARG A 304 9.61 27.37 12.18
C ARG A 304 9.74 28.86 11.90
N LEU A 305 9.10 29.68 12.72
CA LEU A 305 9.28 31.13 12.69
C LEU A 305 10.47 31.49 13.58
N ARG A 306 11.51 32.08 12.98
CA ARG A 306 12.67 32.59 13.71
C ARG A 306 12.80 34.09 13.42
N GLY A 307 12.28 34.91 14.34
CA GLY A 307 12.04 36.33 14.06
C GLY A 307 10.96 36.49 12.98
N ASN A 308 11.25 37.27 11.93
CA ASN A 308 10.35 37.48 10.79
C ASN A 308 10.60 36.54 9.59
N VAL A 309 11.50 35.55 9.72
CA VAL A 309 11.83 34.62 8.63
C VAL A 309 11.22 33.25 8.91
N LEU A 310 10.53 32.71 7.90
CA LEU A 310 9.96 31.36 7.92
C LEU A 310 11.02 30.36 7.44
N GLU A 311 11.55 29.55 8.36
CA GLU A 311 12.47 28.45 8.06
C GLU A 311 11.68 27.15 7.79
N ILE A 312 12.00 26.48 6.68
CA ILE A 312 11.40 25.18 6.31
C ILE A 312 12.42 24.06 6.58
N ASN A 313 12.06 23.13 7.47
CA ASN A 313 12.90 21.99 7.80
C ASN A 313 12.65 20.79 6.86
N LEU A 314 13.49 20.67 5.83
CA LEU A 314 13.44 19.57 4.87
C LEU A 314 14.27 18.36 5.32
N THR A 315 13.69 17.19 5.15
CA THR A 315 14.17 15.88 5.57
C THR A 315 13.91 14.85 4.47
N GLU A 316 14.52 13.67 4.56
CA GLU A 316 14.24 12.59 3.59
C GLU A 316 12.77 12.11 3.64
N ARG A 317 12.05 12.34 4.75
CA ARG A 317 10.61 12.04 4.85
C ARG A 317 9.81 12.83 3.80
N ASP A 318 10.23 14.04 3.45
CA ASP A 318 9.53 14.94 2.53
C ASP A 318 9.44 14.37 1.11
N TYR A 319 10.32 13.44 0.74
CA TYR A 319 10.23 12.77 -0.56
C TYR A 319 8.93 11.93 -0.65
N PHE A 320 8.42 11.41 0.47
CA PHE A 320 7.15 10.69 0.50
C PHE A 320 5.94 11.61 0.39
N LEU A 321 6.02 12.85 0.90
CA LEU A 321 5.02 13.87 0.60
C LEU A 321 5.00 14.17 -0.90
N THR A 322 6.17 14.39 -1.51
CA THR A 322 6.23 14.66 -2.96
C THR A 322 5.71 13.48 -3.79
N LEU A 323 6.00 12.24 -3.36
CA LEU A 323 5.50 11.04 -4.01
C LEU A 323 3.98 10.89 -3.85
N SER A 324 3.43 11.20 -2.67
CA SER A 324 1.98 11.24 -2.42
C SER A 324 1.29 12.25 -3.34
N LEU A 325 1.86 13.45 -3.48
CA LEU A 325 1.34 14.49 -4.39
C LEU A 325 1.45 14.04 -5.86
N ALA A 326 2.55 13.40 -6.25
CA ALA A 326 2.70 12.84 -7.59
C ALA A 326 1.66 11.73 -7.86
N ALA A 327 1.39 10.86 -6.88
CA ALA A 327 0.35 9.85 -6.98
C ALA A 327 -1.06 10.47 -7.10
N LEU A 328 -1.29 11.61 -6.43
CA LEU A 328 -2.54 12.37 -6.55
C LEU A 328 -2.70 12.97 -7.97
N VAL A 329 -1.63 13.52 -8.53
CA VAL A 329 -1.62 13.99 -9.93
C VAL A 329 -1.89 12.83 -10.89
N ILE A 330 -1.25 11.68 -10.68
CA ILE A 330 -1.51 10.47 -11.47
C ILE A 330 -2.99 10.06 -11.36
N TYR A 331 -3.58 10.10 -10.16
CA TYR A 331 -5.01 9.84 -9.97
C TYR A 331 -5.90 10.79 -10.78
N LEU A 332 -5.60 12.10 -10.81
CA LEU A 332 -6.40 13.09 -11.54
C LEU A 332 -6.21 13.03 -13.06
N ALA A 333 -5.02 12.68 -13.53
CA ALA A 333 -4.66 12.69 -14.95
C ALA A 333 -4.87 11.34 -15.66
N SER A 334 -4.92 10.23 -14.90
CA SER A 334 -5.05 8.90 -15.50
C SER A 334 -6.43 8.66 -16.10
N PRO A 335 -6.50 7.92 -17.22
CA PRO A 335 -7.79 7.47 -17.75
C PRO A 335 -8.49 6.58 -16.73
N SER A 336 -9.83 6.61 -16.72
CA SER A 336 -10.66 5.78 -15.85
C SER A 336 -10.79 4.34 -16.32
N SER A 337 -10.62 4.13 -17.62
CA SER A 337 -10.50 2.81 -18.24
C SER A 337 -9.43 2.82 -19.33
N MET A 338 -8.75 1.69 -19.50
CA MET A 338 -7.76 1.50 -20.56
C MET A 338 -7.76 0.05 -21.04
N ALA A 339 -7.70 -0.14 -22.36
CA ALA A 339 -7.82 -1.44 -23.00
C ALA A 339 -9.09 -2.18 -22.54
N ARG A 340 -8.95 -3.30 -21.80
CA ARG A 340 -10.07 -4.08 -21.25
C ARG A 340 -10.32 -3.83 -19.75
N GLY A 341 -9.56 -2.94 -19.11
CA GLY A 341 -9.66 -2.65 -17.67
C GLY A 341 -10.39 -1.34 -17.39
N GLY A 342 -11.32 -1.35 -16.43
CA GLY A 342 -11.99 -0.15 -15.90
C GLY A 342 -11.59 0.16 -14.44
N PHE A 343 -12.22 1.14 -13.80
CA PHE A 343 -12.02 1.52 -12.38
C PHE A 343 -10.56 1.87 -12.02
N ILE A 344 -9.82 2.48 -12.94
CA ILE A 344 -8.42 2.84 -12.70
C ILE A 344 -8.33 3.93 -11.61
N ASN A 345 -9.14 4.99 -11.68
CA ASN A 345 -9.11 6.05 -10.65
C ASN A 345 -9.51 5.51 -9.26
N ASN A 346 -10.53 4.65 -9.17
CA ASN A 346 -10.91 4.02 -7.89
C ASN A 346 -9.76 3.22 -7.29
N ARG A 347 -8.93 2.56 -8.10
CA ARG A 347 -7.71 1.90 -7.63
C ARG A 347 -6.64 2.90 -7.18
N LEU A 348 -6.43 3.95 -7.96
CA LEU A 348 -5.38 4.95 -7.73
C LEU A 348 -5.62 5.80 -6.46
N ILE A 349 -6.87 6.02 -6.06
CA ILE A 349 -7.21 6.90 -4.91
C ILE A 349 -6.66 6.39 -3.56
N LEU A 350 -6.36 5.09 -3.45
CA LEU A 350 -5.82 4.49 -2.22
C LEU A 350 -4.35 4.85 -1.95
N TYR A 351 -3.59 5.19 -3.00
CA TYR A 351 -2.14 5.37 -2.87
C TYR A 351 -1.73 6.68 -2.21
N PRO A 352 -2.27 7.86 -2.59
CA PRO A 352 -1.88 9.12 -1.97
C PRO A 352 -1.97 9.12 -0.44
N PRO A 353 -3.12 8.78 0.20
CA PRO A 353 -3.20 8.82 1.65
C PRO A 353 -2.27 7.81 2.33
N LEU A 354 -2.08 6.62 1.77
CA LEU A 354 -1.18 5.60 2.32
C LEU A 354 0.31 5.99 2.15
N LEU A 355 0.67 6.65 1.06
CA LEU A 355 2.02 7.17 0.80
C LEU A 355 2.36 8.40 1.65
N LEU A 356 1.36 9.11 2.14
CA LEU A 356 1.53 10.22 3.07
C LEU A 356 1.93 9.74 4.48
N LEU A 357 1.53 8.53 4.89
CA LEU A 357 1.70 8.04 6.26
C LEU A 357 3.15 8.06 6.80
N PRO A 358 4.19 7.70 6.02
CA PRO A 358 5.58 7.81 6.46
C PRO A 358 6.06 9.26 6.70
N TRP A 359 5.39 10.26 6.13
CA TRP A 359 5.71 11.67 6.28
C TRP A 359 5.07 12.30 7.51
N LEU A 360 3.94 11.76 8.00
CA LEU A 360 3.23 12.29 9.15
C LEU A 360 4.06 12.28 10.43
N SER A 361 3.81 13.28 11.28
CA SER A 361 4.49 13.46 12.56
C SER A 361 4.35 12.25 13.48
N ASP A 362 5.38 12.02 14.30
CA ASP A 362 5.36 11.07 15.40
C ASP A 362 5.37 11.75 16.79
N ARG A 363 5.35 13.08 16.82
CA ARG A 363 5.58 13.92 18.01
C ARG A 363 4.31 14.57 18.53
N TYR A 364 3.39 13.76 18.98
CA TYR A 364 2.17 14.23 19.65
C TYR A 364 2.40 14.34 21.16
N ASN A 365 1.75 15.32 21.80
CA ASN A 365 1.65 15.28 23.26
C ASN A 365 0.81 14.03 23.69
N PRO A 366 0.98 13.51 24.92
CA PRO A 366 0.34 12.25 25.31
C PRO A 366 -1.19 12.27 25.24
N ILE A 367 -1.83 13.41 25.53
CA ILE A 367 -3.28 13.57 25.52
C ILE A 367 -3.81 13.51 24.08
N LEU A 368 -3.27 14.32 23.18
CA LEU A 368 -3.66 14.35 21.77
C LEU A 368 -3.41 12.99 21.11
N LYS A 369 -2.30 12.33 21.44
CA LYS A 369 -2.01 10.98 20.96
C LYS A 369 -3.11 9.98 21.35
N ARG A 370 -3.60 10.04 22.60
CA ARG A 370 -4.68 9.16 23.08
C ARG A 370 -6.01 9.48 22.43
N ILE A 371 -6.34 10.76 22.26
CA ILE A 371 -7.57 11.20 21.59
C ILE A 371 -7.58 10.69 20.14
N ILE A 372 -6.50 10.91 19.39
CA ILE A 372 -6.43 10.45 18.00
C ILE A 372 -6.46 8.93 17.93
N ALA A 373 -5.71 8.23 18.79
CA ALA A 373 -5.72 6.77 18.81
C ALA A 373 -7.11 6.20 19.13
N GLY A 374 -7.81 6.77 20.13
CA GLY A 374 -9.17 6.35 20.51
C GLY A 374 -10.25 6.75 19.51
N PHE A 375 -9.98 7.69 18.61
CA PHE A 375 -10.85 7.97 17.48
C PHE A 375 -10.67 6.96 16.32
N ILE A 376 -9.45 6.44 16.13
CA ILE A 376 -9.16 5.48 15.05
C ILE A 376 -9.59 4.05 15.43
N VAL A 377 -9.41 3.66 16.70
CA VAL A 377 -9.84 2.37 17.27
C VAL A 377 -11.33 2.40 17.51
#